data_AF-A0A2P5FYZ6-F1
#
_entry.id   AF-A0A2P5FYZ6-F1
#
_cell.length_a   1.000
_cell.length_b   1.000
_cell.length_c   1.000
_cell.angle_alpha   90.00
_cell.angle_beta   90.00
_cell.angle_gamma   90.00
#
_symmetry.space_group_name_H-M   'P 1'
#
loop_
_entity.id
_entity.type
_entity.pdbx_description
1 polymer ?
#
loop_
_entity_poly.entity_id
_entity_poly.type
_entity_poly.pdbx_seq_one_letter_code
_entity_poly.pdbx_strand_id
1 'polypeptide(L)'
;MANHRRSGSATSSSDVSVSLEADIVSTDANASSSSGIHDIKLSGESTPGDGSAAGDADSRSTSRSSSSSNHNQNHPSQAANLKQNRSLAALATKLFDEKIPFKKKLKFLKRVATVKDDGTVQFDVPGDIKPQSPDFGNGVVYDGTVDEEHAEKPELEDLHLPPLQIVMLIVGTRGDVQPFIAIGKRLQDYGHRVRLATHANFKDFVLSAGLEFYPLGGDPKVLAGYMVKNKGFLPSDPSEIPIQRNQMKEIIFSLLPACKEPDPDTNIPFTVDAIIANPPAYGHTHVAEELKVPLHIFFTMPWTPTSEFPHPLSRVKQPIGYRISYQIVDALIWLGIRDMINEFRKKKLKLRPITYLSGSYSSPHDVPHGYIWSPHLVPKPKDWGPKIDVVGFCFLDLASNYEPPDSLVKWLEAGEKPIYIGFGSLPVQEPEKMTKIIVQALEITEQRGVINKGWGGLGNLEEPKEFVYLLDNCPHDWLFPRCSAVVHHGGAGTTAAGLKAACPTTVVPFFGDQPFWGERVHARGVGPAPIPVEEFSLDKLVDAIRFMLDPKVSPVSF
;
A
#
# COMPACT_ATOMS: atom_id res chain seq x y z
N MET A 1 4.13 40.38 58.20
CA MET A 1 5.29 41.13 57.67
C MET A 1 5.83 40.30 56.50
N ALA A 2 5.37 40.54 55.26
CA ALA A 2 5.90 41.53 54.31
C ALA A 2 7.37 41.26 53.92
N ASN A 3 7.83 41.26 52.67
CA ASN A 3 7.26 41.24 51.31
C ASN A 3 8.48 41.16 50.35
N HIS A 4 8.28 40.65 49.13
CA HIS A 4 8.97 40.94 47.83
C HIS A 4 9.14 39.64 47.01
N ARG A 5 8.22 39.30 46.09
CA ARG A 5 8.05 39.78 44.69
C ARG A 5 9.31 39.69 43.81
N ARG A 6 9.27 38.78 42.84
CA ARG A 6 9.45 39.11 41.42
C ARG A 6 8.72 38.12 40.51
N SER A 7 7.74 38.65 39.80
CA SER A 7 7.04 38.09 38.64
C SER A 7 7.89 38.31 37.38
N GLY A 8 7.90 37.33 36.48
CA GLY A 8 8.39 37.46 35.11
C GLY A 8 7.49 36.67 34.17
N SER A 9 6.71 37.38 33.37
CA SER A 9 5.91 36.90 32.24
C SER A 9 6.74 36.94 30.95
N ALA A 10 6.66 35.88 30.12
CA ALA A 10 6.94 35.83 28.67
C ALA A 10 7.04 34.35 28.26
N THR A 11 6.61 33.84 27.11
CA THR A 11 5.90 34.31 25.91
C THR A 11 5.59 33.05 25.10
N SER A 12 4.43 33.01 24.45
CA SER A 12 4.17 32.44 23.12
C SER A 12 5.16 31.41 22.54
N SER A 13 4.75 30.14 22.42
CA SER A 13 5.43 29.13 21.58
C SER A 13 4.70 29.06 20.23
N SER A 14 5.20 29.85 19.28
CA SER A 14 4.79 29.86 17.88
C SER A 14 5.36 28.69 17.09
N ASP A 15 4.49 28.08 16.28
CA ASP A 15 4.68 27.61 14.91
C ASP A 15 6.11 27.40 14.40
N VAL A 16 6.41 26.15 14.03
CA VAL A 16 7.57 25.81 13.19
C VAL A 16 7.08 25.64 11.75
N SER A 17 7.01 26.74 11.03
CA SER A 17 6.96 26.79 9.56
C SER A 17 8.39 26.91 9.01
N VAL A 18 8.85 25.89 8.29
CA VAL A 18 10.18 25.89 7.64
C VAL A 18 10.04 26.52 6.26
N SER A 19 10.45 27.78 6.11
CA SER A 19 10.66 28.46 4.82
C SER A 19 12.11 28.27 4.37
N LEU A 20 12.32 27.78 3.14
CA LEU A 20 13.63 27.69 2.50
C LEU A 20 13.82 28.88 1.56
N GLU A 21 14.72 29.80 1.91
CA GLU A 21 15.26 30.82 0.98
C GLU A 21 16.36 30.18 0.12
N ALA A 22 16.31 30.48 -1.19
CA ALA A 22 17.29 30.03 -2.16
C ALA A 22 18.38 31.10 -2.34
N ASP A 23 19.57 30.86 -1.80
CA ASP A 23 20.73 31.69 -2.06
C ASP A 23 21.40 31.30 -3.39
N ILE A 24 21.34 32.24 -4.35
CA ILE A 24 22.06 32.20 -5.62
C ILE A 24 23.44 32.79 -5.38
N VAL A 25 24.50 31.97 -5.50
CA VAL A 25 25.89 32.46 -5.56
C VAL A 25 26.37 32.45 -7.01
N SER A 26 26.55 33.66 -7.52
CA SER A 26 27.23 33.99 -8.77
C SER A 26 28.75 33.82 -8.65
N THR A 27 29.38 33.23 -9.67
CA THR A 27 30.80 33.49 -9.98
C THR A 27 30.99 33.60 -11.49
N ASP A 28 31.24 34.84 -11.93
CA ASP A 28 31.79 35.21 -13.23
C ASP A 28 33.32 35.03 -13.26
N ALA A 29 33.86 34.64 -14.43
CA ALA A 29 35.07 35.19 -15.09
C ALA A 29 35.45 34.28 -16.27
N ASN A 30 35.23 34.71 -17.52
CA ASN A 30 36.19 35.37 -18.43
C ASN A 30 37.39 34.48 -18.87
N ALA A 31 37.84 34.39 -20.12
CA ALA A 31 37.52 35.10 -21.36
C ALA A 31 38.24 34.46 -22.58
N SER A 32 37.80 34.85 -23.79
CA SER A 32 38.52 34.90 -25.09
C SER A 32 38.80 33.56 -25.80
N SER A 33 38.67 33.41 -27.12
CA SER A 33 38.93 34.34 -28.22
C SER A 33 38.16 34.00 -29.52
N SER A 34 37.95 35.06 -30.30
CA SER A 34 37.22 35.21 -31.57
C SER A 34 37.84 34.60 -32.84
N SER A 35 36.98 34.35 -33.85
CA SER A 35 37.06 34.73 -35.29
C SER A 35 36.33 33.67 -36.15
N GLY A 36 35.51 33.93 -37.16
CA GLY A 36 34.97 35.13 -37.78
C GLY A 36 34.03 34.75 -38.94
N ILE A 37 32.87 35.43 -38.99
CA ILE A 37 32.26 36.11 -40.17
C ILE A 37 32.05 35.32 -41.50
N HIS A 38 30.79 35.06 -41.90
CA HIS A 38 30.05 35.86 -42.92
C HIS A 38 28.61 35.33 -43.18
N ASP A 39 27.77 36.30 -43.56
CA ASP A 39 26.34 36.35 -43.91
C ASP A 39 25.84 35.26 -44.88
N ILE A 40 24.54 34.95 -44.99
CA ILE A 40 23.53 35.72 -45.74
C ILE A 40 22.10 35.42 -45.26
N LYS A 41 21.31 36.50 -45.23
CA LYS A 41 19.90 36.69 -44.86
C LYS A 41 19.01 36.61 -46.12
N LEU A 42 17.70 36.36 -45.92
CA LEU A 42 16.51 36.97 -46.59
C LEU A 42 15.36 35.93 -46.62
N SER A 43 14.33 36.07 -45.77
CA SER A 43 13.05 36.81 -45.99
C SER A 43 12.14 36.13 -47.04
N GLY A 44 10.83 35.99 -46.88
CA GLY A 44 9.91 36.51 -45.89
C GLY A 44 8.48 35.99 -46.15
N GLU A 45 7.63 36.32 -45.19
CA GLU A 45 6.16 36.35 -45.12
C GLU A 45 5.33 36.20 -46.42
N SER A 46 4.21 35.46 -46.35
CA SER A 46 2.87 36.06 -46.14
C SER A 46 1.73 35.02 -46.29
N THR A 47 0.78 35.16 -45.37
CA THR A 47 -0.54 34.52 -45.15
C THR A 47 -1.63 34.96 -46.16
N PRO A 48 -2.95 34.73 -45.95
CA PRO A 48 -3.73 33.49 -45.72
C PRO A 48 -5.03 33.45 -46.61
N GLY A 49 -5.93 32.48 -46.44
CA GLY A 49 -7.34 32.65 -46.86
C GLY A 49 -8.20 31.40 -47.06
N ASP A 50 -9.12 31.18 -46.11
CA ASP A 50 -10.50 30.67 -46.14
C ASP A 50 -11.07 29.83 -47.30
N GLY A 51 -11.98 28.90 -46.92
CA GLY A 51 -13.29 28.82 -47.59
C GLY A 51 -13.85 27.43 -47.94
N SER A 52 -14.59 26.84 -46.99
CA SER A 52 -15.93 26.25 -47.14
C SER A 52 -16.29 25.20 -48.22
N ALA A 53 -16.74 24.04 -47.68
CA ALA A 53 -18.08 23.43 -47.84
C ALA A 53 -18.44 22.51 -49.03
N ALA A 54 -19.04 21.37 -48.62
CA ALA A 54 -20.09 20.56 -49.26
C ALA A 54 -19.75 19.86 -50.60
N GLY A 55 -20.25 18.67 -50.93
CA GLY A 55 -21.22 17.78 -50.30
C GLY A 55 -21.58 16.67 -51.29
N ASP A 56 -21.81 15.48 -50.75
CA ASP A 56 -22.75 14.42 -51.15
C ASP A 56 -22.79 13.72 -52.52
N ALA A 57 -23.14 12.43 -52.36
CA ALA A 57 -24.00 11.57 -53.20
C ALA A 57 -23.33 10.61 -54.21
N ASP A 58 -22.93 9.44 -53.67
CA ASP A 58 -23.60 8.15 -53.82
C ASP A 58 -24.17 7.74 -55.21
N SER A 59 -23.70 6.62 -55.77
CA SER A 59 -24.57 5.67 -56.50
C SER A 59 -23.93 4.29 -56.74
N ARG A 60 -24.77 3.27 -56.48
CA ARG A 60 -24.56 1.82 -56.55
C ARG A 60 -24.38 1.28 -57.98
N SER A 61 -23.72 0.13 -58.12
CA SER A 61 -24.29 -0.98 -58.92
C SER A 61 -23.82 -2.38 -58.47
N THR A 62 -24.82 -3.24 -58.31
CA THR A 62 -24.93 -4.71 -58.24
C THR A 62 -24.46 -5.39 -59.55
N SER A 63 -24.16 -6.68 -59.76
CA SER A 63 -24.37 -7.98 -59.04
C SER A 63 -23.85 -9.16 -59.92
N ARG A 64 -23.51 -10.31 -59.28
CA ARG A 64 -23.73 -11.74 -59.69
C ARG A 64 -23.03 -12.28 -60.95
N SER A 65 -22.65 -13.57 -61.13
CA SER A 65 -22.68 -14.83 -60.34
C SER A 65 -22.06 -15.98 -61.19
N SER A 66 -21.74 -17.12 -60.53
CA SER A 66 -21.65 -18.54 -61.02
C SER A 66 -20.24 -19.16 -60.89
N SER A 67 -20.01 -20.47 -60.66
CA SER A 67 -20.59 -21.54 -59.81
C SER A 67 -19.72 -22.82 -60.01
N SER A 68 -19.82 -23.81 -59.10
CA SER A 68 -19.31 -25.21 -59.13
C SER A 68 -17.86 -25.47 -58.63
N SER A 69 -17.47 -26.54 -57.90
CA SER A 69 -18.16 -27.66 -57.22
C SER A 69 -17.14 -28.51 -56.41
N ASN A 70 -17.54 -28.99 -55.22
CA ASN A 70 -17.23 -30.24 -54.47
C ASN A 70 -15.81 -30.70 -53.99
N HIS A 71 -15.78 -30.93 -52.65
CA HIS A 71 -15.20 -32.02 -51.83
C HIS A 71 -13.72 -32.46 -51.92
N ASN A 72 -12.93 -32.24 -50.85
CA ASN A 72 -12.74 -33.24 -49.77
C ASN A 72 -11.99 -32.67 -48.55
N GLN A 73 -12.30 -33.23 -47.37
CA GLN A 73 -11.89 -32.81 -46.02
C GLN A 73 -10.43 -33.15 -45.67
N ASN A 74 -9.82 -32.34 -44.79
CA ASN A 74 -8.99 -32.81 -43.66
C ASN A 74 -8.77 -31.67 -42.63
N HIS A 75 -9.28 -31.86 -41.41
CA HIS A 75 -9.01 -31.03 -40.23
C HIS A 75 -7.56 -31.20 -39.75
N PRO A 76 -6.91 -30.12 -39.27
CA PRO A 76 -6.17 -30.24 -38.01
C PRO A 76 -6.27 -28.96 -37.16
N SER A 77 -7.25 -28.85 -36.26
CA SER A 77 -7.35 -27.72 -35.31
C SER A 77 -7.26 -28.10 -33.83
N GLN A 78 -7.13 -29.39 -33.47
CA GLN A 78 -6.93 -29.79 -32.06
C GLN A 78 -5.45 -29.87 -31.62
N ALA A 79 -4.49 -29.95 -32.55
CA ALA A 79 -3.06 -30.06 -32.23
C ALA A 79 -2.37 -28.71 -31.91
N ALA A 80 -2.98 -27.58 -32.28
CA ALA A 80 -2.42 -26.25 -32.06
C ALA A 80 -2.66 -25.73 -30.63
N ASN A 81 -3.85 -25.96 -30.07
CA ASN A 81 -4.20 -25.50 -28.70
C ASN A 81 -3.50 -26.31 -27.59
N LEU A 82 -3.20 -27.59 -27.83
CA LEU A 82 -2.40 -28.41 -26.90
C LEU A 82 -0.91 -27.99 -26.86
N LYS A 83 -0.38 -27.35 -27.91
CA LYS A 83 1.02 -26.87 -27.95
C LYS A 83 1.24 -25.58 -27.16
N GLN A 84 0.24 -24.70 -27.09
CA GLN A 84 0.33 -23.44 -26.32
C GLN A 84 0.18 -23.66 -24.81
N ASN A 85 -0.72 -24.56 -24.39
CA ASN A 85 -0.92 -24.93 -22.98
C ASN A 85 0.31 -25.59 -22.34
N ARG A 86 1.08 -26.37 -23.11
CA ARG A 86 2.39 -26.87 -22.66
C ARG A 86 3.45 -25.78 -22.53
N SER A 87 3.30 -24.64 -23.21
CA SER A 87 4.36 -23.63 -23.28
C SER A 87 4.50 -22.81 -22.00
N LEU A 88 3.39 -22.48 -21.30
CA LEU A 88 3.39 -21.71 -20.05
C LEU A 88 3.76 -22.55 -18.84
N ALA A 89 3.20 -23.77 -18.72
CA ALA A 89 3.64 -24.73 -17.71
C ALA A 89 5.14 -25.04 -17.88
N ALA A 90 5.61 -25.28 -19.11
CA ALA A 90 7.03 -25.46 -19.37
C ALA A 90 7.87 -24.18 -19.15
N LEU A 91 7.30 -22.98 -19.28
CA LEU A 91 8.01 -21.72 -18.99
C LEU A 91 8.14 -21.50 -17.49
N ALA A 92 7.09 -21.78 -16.72
CA ALA A 92 7.12 -21.78 -15.26
C ALA A 92 8.15 -22.81 -14.77
N THR A 93 8.08 -24.07 -15.26
CA THR A 93 9.09 -25.08 -14.95
C THR A 93 10.52 -24.62 -15.33
N LYS A 94 10.71 -23.89 -16.45
CA LYS A 94 12.02 -23.33 -16.85
C LYS A 94 12.46 -22.12 -16.01
N LEU A 95 11.54 -21.31 -15.50
CA LEU A 95 11.83 -20.25 -14.53
C LEU A 95 12.37 -20.85 -13.23
N PHE A 96 11.83 -22.00 -12.83
CA PHE A 96 12.22 -22.76 -11.65
C PHE A 96 13.32 -23.82 -11.92
N ASP A 97 13.76 -24.03 -13.17
CA ASP A 97 14.83 -24.97 -13.53
C ASP A 97 16.21 -24.45 -13.13
N GLU A 98 16.91 -25.22 -12.31
CA GLU A 98 18.21 -24.90 -11.70
C GLU A 98 19.37 -24.85 -12.70
N LYS A 99 19.24 -25.47 -13.88
CA LYS A 99 20.30 -25.50 -14.91
C LYS A 99 20.35 -24.23 -15.76
N ILE A 100 19.42 -23.30 -15.58
CA ILE A 100 19.24 -22.14 -16.45
C ILE A 100 19.89 -20.87 -15.85
N PRO A 101 20.87 -20.24 -16.54
CA PRO A 101 21.54 -19.02 -16.06
C PRO A 101 20.60 -17.82 -15.87
N PHE A 102 20.95 -16.94 -14.92
CA PHE A 102 20.19 -15.76 -14.50
C PHE A 102 19.70 -14.86 -15.66
N LYS A 103 20.56 -14.55 -16.64
CA LYS A 103 20.19 -13.76 -17.82
C LYS A 103 19.06 -14.40 -18.66
N LYS A 104 18.93 -15.73 -18.67
CA LYS A 104 17.86 -16.45 -19.37
C LYS A 104 16.56 -16.48 -18.54
N LYS A 105 16.64 -16.63 -17.22
CA LYS A 105 15.47 -16.52 -16.32
C LYS A 105 14.82 -15.14 -16.39
N LEU A 106 15.63 -14.09 -16.41
CA LEU A 106 15.15 -12.71 -16.62
C LEU A 106 14.45 -12.53 -17.97
N LYS A 107 14.92 -13.19 -19.04
CA LYS A 107 14.23 -13.22 -20.35
C LYS A 107 12.90 -13.99 -20.33
N PHE A 108 12.78 -15.04 -19.52
CA PHE A 108 11.52 -15.78 -19.35
C PHE A 108 10.53 -15.00 -18.49
N LEU A 109 11.00 -14.31 -17.46
CA LEU A 109 10.16 -13.47 -16.61
C LEU A 109 9.55 -12.31 -17.42
N LYS A 110 10.35 -11.66 -18.28
CA LYS A 110 9.88 -10.66 -19.27
C LYS A 110 8.86 -11.19 -20.30
N ARG A 111 8.68 -12.51 -20.41
CA ARG A 111 7.71 -13.15 -21.34
C ARG A 111 6.37 -13.49 -20.68
N VAL A 112 6.29 -13.47 -19.35
CA VAL A 112 5.08 -13.88 -18.57
C VAL A 112 4.59 -12.73 -17.70
N ALA A 113 5.48 -11.80 -17.40
CA ALA A 113 5.23 -10.61 -16.60
C ALA A 113 5.70 -9.39 -17.39
N THR A 114 4.77 -8.49 -17.68
CA THR A 114 5.09 -7.17 -18.23
C THR A 114 5.30 -6.25 -17.04
N VAL A 115 6.56 -5.82 -16.85
CA VAL A 115 6.88 -4.74 -15.92
C VAL A 115 6.48 -3.44 -16.61
N LYS A 116 5.53 -2.73 -16.03
CA LYS A 116 5.14 -1.39 -16.49
C LYS A 116 6.19 -0.37 -16.06
N ASP A 117 6.22 0.76 -16.75
CA ASP A 117 7.14 1.87 -16.47
C ASP A 117 6.96 2.47 -15.07
N ASP A 118 5.81 2.20 -14.42
CA ASP A 118 5.50 2.60 -13.05
C ASP A 118 6.01 1.62 -11.97
N GLY A 119 6.76 0.59 -12.36
CA GLY A 119 7.29 -0.42 -11.43
C GLY A 119 6.31 -1.55 -11.08
N THR A 120 5.08 -1.53 -11.62
CA THR A 120 4.10 -2.59 -11.38
C THR A 120 4.28 -3.79 -12.31
N VAL A 121 3.93 -4.98 -11.80
CA VAL A 121 4.04 -6.23 -12.55
C VAL A 121 2.64 -6.68 -12.97
N GLN A 122 2.39 -6.63 -14.29
CA GLN A 122 1.17 -7.17 -14.89
C GLN A 122 1.43 -8.58 -15.43
N PHE A 123 0.48 -9.49 -15.19
CA PHE A 123 0.53 -10.85 -15.71
C PHE A 123 -0.65 -11.09 -16.63
N ASP A 124 -0.36 -11.57 -17.84
CA ASP A 124 -1.39 -12.04 -18.75
C ASP A 124 -1.58 -13.54 -18.55
N VAL A 125 -2.68 -13.90 -17.90
CA VAL A 125 -3.14 -15.30 -17.79
C VAL A 125 -4.10 -15.57 -18.95
N PRO A 126 -3.82 -16.52 -19.86
CA PRO A 126 -4.72 -16.83 -20.97
C PRO A 126 -6.09 -17.31 -20.44
N GLY A 127 -7.18 -16.70 -20.93
CA GLY A 127 -8.55 -16.93 -20.46
C GLY A 127 -9.16 -18.30 -20.77
N ASP A 128 -8.43 -19.20 -21.43
CA ASP A 128 -8.96 -20.50 -21.89
C ASP A 128 -8.69 -21.67 -20.93
N ILE A 129 -8.21 -21.41 -19.72
CA ILE A 129 -8.06 -22.45 -18.69
C ILE A 129 -9.42 -22.72 -18.07
N LYS A 130 -10.15 -23.70 -18.61
CA LYS A 130 -11.32 -24.25 -17.93
C LYS A 130 -10.89 -24.77 -16.55
N PRO A 131 -11.61 -24.46 -15.46
CA PRO A 131 -11.34 -25.05 -14.17
C PRO A 131 -11.52 -26.56 -14.31
N GLN A 132 -10.43 -27.32 -14.25
CA GLN A 132 -10.54 -28.72 -13.91
C GLN A 132 -10.88 -28.73 -12.42
N SER A 133 -12.14 -29.00 -12.11
CA SER A 133 -12.50 -29.53 -10.81
C SER A 133 -11.59 -30.73 -10.56
N PRO A 134 -10.74 -30.73 -9.51
CA PRO A 134 -10.11 -31.96 -9.10
C PRO A 134 -11.26 -32.88 -8.67
N ASP A 135 -11.42 -33.97 -9.43
CA ASP A 135 -12.28 -35.09 -9.04
C ASP A 135 -11.61 -35.76 -7.84
N PHE A 136 -11.87 -35.23 -6.66
CA PHE A 136 -11.66 -35.96 -5.42
C PHE A 136 -12.81 -36.95 -5.34
N GLY A 137 -12.53 -38.20 -5.68
CA GLY A 137 -13.51 -39.28 -5.71
C GLY A 137 -14.50 -39.19 -4.57
N ASN A 138 -15.79 -39.13 -4.92
CA ASN A 138 -16.91 -39.05 -4.00
C ASN A 138 -16.82 -40.13 -2.93
N GLY A 139 -16.97 -39.72 -1.67
CA GLY A 139 -17.05 -40.66 -0.56
C GLY A 139 -17.40 -40.12 0.81
N VAL A 140 -17.82 -38.86 0.99
CA VAL A 140 -18.54 -38.45 2.21
C VAL A 140 -19.55 -37.35 1.85
N VAL A 141 -20.83 -37.72 1.86
CA VAL A 141 -21.93 -36.76 1.90
C VAL A 141 -21.94 -36.21 3.33
N TYR A 142 -21.49 -34.98 3.54
CA TYR A 142 -21.78 -34.26 4.78
C TYR A 142 -23.18 -33.68 4.62
N ASP A 143 -24.15 -34.36 5.24
CA ASP A 143 -25.50 -33.85 5.39
C ASP A 143 -25.46 -32.57 6.24
N GLY A 144 -26.28 -31.60 5.85
CA GLY A 144 -26.33 -30.29 6.45
C GLY A 144 -26.93 -30.35 7.84
N THR A 145 -26.08 -30.36 8.85
CA THR A 145 -26.35 -29.75 10.15
C THR A 145 -25.09 -29.03 10.58
N VAL A 146 -25.20 -27.70 10.72
CA VAL A 146 -24.17 -26.89 11.38
C VAL A 146 -24.29 -27.23 12.85
N ASP A 147 -23.60 -28.29 13.28
CA ASP A 147 -23.21 -28.37 14.67
C ASP A 147 -22.14 -27.29 14.86
N GLU A 148 -22.56 -26.18 15.47
CA GLU A 148 -21.63 -25.29 16.15
C GLU A 148 -20.93 -26.11 17.25
N GLU A 149 -19.93 -26.89 16.89
CA GLU A 149 -18.90 -27.30 17.83
C GLU A 149 -18.25 -26.02 18.31
N HIS A 150 -18.76 -25.54 19.45
CA HIS A 150 -18.07 -24.67 20.36
C HIS A 150 -16.76 -25.36 20.71
N ALA A 151 -15.73 -25.16 19.89
CA ALA A 151 -14.37 -25.36 20.31
C ALA A 151 -14.20 -24.48 21.54
N GLU A 152 -14.17 -25.10 22.72
CA GLU A 152 -13.85 -24.45 23.98
C GLU A 152 -12.59 -23.60 23.75
N LYS A 153 -12.77 -22.28 23.61
CA LYS A 153 -11.66 -21.36 23.78
C LYS A 153 -11.21 -21.60 25.21
N PRO A 154 -9.97 -22.03 25.47
CA PRO A 154 -9.49 -22.09 26.84
C PRO A 154 -9.71 -20.69 27.42
N GLU A 155 -10.43 -20.62 28.54
CA GLU A 155 -10.62 -19.39 29.29
C GLU A 155 -9.23 -18.81 29.55
N LEU A 156 -8.86 -17.77 28.80
CA LEU A 156 -7.57 -17.09 28.89
C LEU A 156 -7.35 -16.47 30.29
N GLU A 157 -8.39 -16.47 31.13
CA GLU A 157 -8.44 -15.88 32.45
C GLU A 157 -7.57 -16.63 33.49
N ASP A 158 -7.17 -17.88 33.23
CA ASP A 158 -6.38 -18.70 34.17
C ASP A 158 -4.92 -18.97 33.75
N LEU A 159 -4.46 -18.46 32.61
CA LEU A 159 -3.04 -18.55 32.24
C LEU A 159 -2.26 -17.42 32.90
N HIS A 160 -1.64 -17.70 34.05
CA HIS A 160 -0.66 -16.81 34.66
C HIS A 160 0.62 -16.75 33.80
N LEU A 161 0.57 -16.02 32.69
CA LEU A 161 1.69 -15.80 31.79
C LEU A 161 2.71 -14.88 32.48
N PRO A 162 4.00 -15.26 32.55
CA PRO A 162 5.01 -14.37 33.09
C PRO A 162 5.11 -13.11 32.21
N PRO A 163 5.36 -11.93 32.80
CA PRO A 163 5.76 -10.75 32.05
C PRO A 163 6.90 -11.07 31.07
N LEU A 164 6.73 -10.70 29.80
CA LEU A 164 7.70 -10.90 28.73
C LEU A 164 8.25 -9.53 28.29
N GLN A 165 9.47 -9.54 27.78
CA GLN A 165 10.05 -8.45 27.01
C GLN A 165 9.82 -8.69 25.53
N ILE A 166 8.90 -7.94 24.94
CA ILE A 166 8.46 -8.12 23.56
C ILE A 166 9.04 -6.99 22.71
N VAL A 167 9.70 -7.34 21.61
CA VAL A 167 10.12 -6.37 20.59
C VAL A 167 9.20 -6.46 19.37
N MET A 168 8.69 -5.32 18.92
CA MET A 168 7.92 -5.18 17.69
C MET A 168 8.83 -4.56 16.61
N LEU A 169 9.21 -5.34 15.59
CA LEU A 169 10.08 -4.92 14.49
C LEU A 169 9.23 -4.48 13.29
N ILE A 170 8.92 -3.18 13.20
CA ILE A 170 7.93 -2.65 12.25
C ILE A 170 8.58 -1.69 11.27
N VAL A 171 8.49 -2.02 9.98
CA VAL A 171 9.00 -1.21 8.87
C VAL A 171 7.83 -0.75 8.01
N GLY A 172 7.74 0.56 7.75
CA GLY A 172 6.66 1.10 6.94
C GLY A 172 6.32 2.55 7.29
N THR A 173 5.12 2.96 6.88
CA THR A 173 4.60 4.31 7.11
C THR A 173 3.83 4.40 8.42
N ARG A 174 3.21 5.56 8.70
CA ARG A 174 2.34 5.72 9.87
C ARG A 174 1.23 4.67 9.92
N GLY A 175 0.68 4.27 8.77
CA GLY A 175 -0.36 3.23 8.68
C GLY A 175 0.12 1.85 9.14
N ASP A 176 1.42 1.57 9.02
CA ASP A 176 2.04 0.35 9.52
C ASP A 176 2.39 0.46 11.00
N VAL A 177 2.83 1.63 11.48
CA VAL A 177 3.30 1.81 12.87
C VAL A 177 2.15 1.97 13.87
N GLN A 178 1.12 2.75 13.52
CA GLN A 178 0.04 3.11 14.44
C GLN A 178 -0.72 1.89 15.03
N PRO A 179 -1.07 0.84 14.25
CA PRO A 179 -1.71 -0.34 14.81
C PRO A 179 -0.84 -1.06 15.85
N PHE A 180 0.49 -1.06 15.69
CA PHE A 180 1.39 -1.70 16.64
C PHE A 180 1.59 -0.87 17.91
N ILE A 181 1.36 0.45 17.88
CA ILE A 181 1.24 1.23 19.10
C ILE A 181 0.03 0.74 19.92
N ALA A 182 -1.12 0.54 19.28
CA ALA A 182 -2.31 0.02 19.95
C ALA A 182 -2.08 -1.40 20.52
N ILE A 183 -1.46 -2.30 19.73
CA ILE A 183 -1.07 -3.64 20.19
C ILE A 183 -0.10 -3.54 21.38
N GLY A 184 0.91 -2.69 21.29
CA GLY A 184 1.91 -2.49 22.35
C GLY A 184 1.28 -2.03 23.67
N LYS A 185 0.38 -1.04 23.63
CA LYS A 185 -0.35 -0.59 24.81
C LYS A 185 -1.15 -1.73 25.43
N ARG A 186 -1.84 -2.53 24.60
CA ARG A 186 -2.62 -3.66 25.10
C ARG A 186 -1.72 -4.75 25.72
N LEU A 187 -0.54 -4.99 25.16
CA LEU A 187 0.47 -5.89 25.75
C LEU A 187 1.00 -5.37 27.09
N GLN A 188 1.17 -4.04 27.24
CA GLN A 188 1.53 -3.43 28.53
C GLN A 188 0.44 -3.61 29.58
N ASP A 189 -0.84 -3.53 29.21
CA ASP A 189 -1.96 -3.83 30.13
C ASP A 189 -1.90 -5.26 30.70
N TYR A 190 -1.36 -6.21 29.92
CA TYR A 190 -1.10 -7.59 30.36
C TYR A 190 0.24 -7.75 31.11
N GLY A 191 0.91 -6.63 31.44
CA GLY A 191 2.14 -6.61 32.23
C GLY A 191 3.43 -6.85 31.43
N HIS A 192 3.38 -6.88 30.10
CA HIS A 192 4.57 -7.04 29.28
C HIS A 192 5.37 -5.74 29.13
N ARG A 193 6.70 -5.86 29.02
CA ARG A 193 7.58 -4.74 28.66
C ARG A 193 7.72 -4.71 27.14
N VAL A 194 7.29 -3.63 26.51
CA VAL A 194 7.19 -3.56 25.05
C VAL A 194 8.13 -2.51 24.49
N ARG A 195 8.95 -2.93 23.53
CA ARG A 195 9.80 -2.07 22.70
C ARG A 195 9.33 -2.11 21.26
N LEU A 196 8.97 -0.95 20.71
CA LEU A 196 8.64 -0.79 19.32
C LEU A 196 9.86 -0.25 18.56
N ALA A 197 10.45 -1.11 17.73
CA ALA A 197 11.55 -0.76 16.86
C ALA A 197 11.01 -0.40 15.48
N THR A 198 11.18 0.87 15.08
CA THR A 198 10.75 1.38 13.79
C THR A 198 11.63 2.56 13.36
N HIS A 199 11.25 3.24 12.30
CA HIS A 199 11.95 4.39 11.76
C HIS A 199 12.06 5.57 12.76
N ALA A 200 13.20 6.27 12.73
CA ALA A 200 13.53 7.36 13.67
C ALA A 200 12.50 8.50 13.73
N ASN A 201 11.80 8.78 12.63
CA ASN A 201 10.79 9.83 12.56
C ASN A 201 9.53 9.53 13.39
N PHE A 202 9.32 8.28 13.84
CA PHE A 202 8.20 7.91 14.70
C PHE A 202 8.55 7.87 16.19
N LYS A 203 9.79 8.21 16.58
CA LYS A 203 10.26 8.18 17.97
C LYS A 203 9.28 8.85 18.94
N ASP A 204 8.95 10.11 18.68
CA ASP A 204 8.06 10.87 19.57
C ASP A 204 6.63 10.30 19.61
N PHE A 205 6.17 9.74 18.50
CA PHE A 205 4.85 9.10 18.44
C PHE A 205 4.80 7.80 19.27
N VAL A 206 5.88 7.02 19.28
CA VAL A 206 5.99 5.82 20.12
C VAL A 206 6.14 6.17 21.59
N LEU A 207 7.03 7.11 21.92
CA LEU A 207 7.32 7.52 23.30
C LEU A 207 6.10 8.20 23.95
N SER A 208 5.38 9.06 23.22
CA SER A 208 4.16 9.71 23.73
C SER A 208 3.04 8.72 24.02
N ALA A 209 3.07 7.52 23.44
CA ALA A 209 2.15 6.44 23.75
C ALA A 209 2.57 5.58 24.95
N GLY A 210 3.75 5.83 25.54
CA GLY A 210 4.27 5.12 26.71
C GLY A 210 5.05 3.84 26.40
N LEU A 211 5.41 3.60 25.14
CA LEU A 211 6.20 2.44 24.71
C LEU A 211 7.70 2.77 24.67
N GLU A 212 8.56 1.75 24.84
CA GLU A 212 9.99 1.92 24.54
C GLU A 212 10.22 2.00 23.03
N PHE A 213 11.22 2.76 22.62
CA PHE A 213 11.55 2.98 21.21
C PHE A 213 12.96 2.49 20.88
N TYR A 214 13.15 1.94 19.68
CA TYR A 214 14.48 1.68 19.14
C TYR A 214 14.55 2.07 17.66
N PRO A 215 15.53 2.86 17.21
CA PRO A 215 15.61 3.28 15.82
C PRO A 215 16.10 2.12 14.94
N LEU A 216 15.27 1.72 13.98
CA LEU A 216 15.73 0.91 12.85
C LEU A 216 16.50 1.79 11.85
N GLY A 217 17.42 1.15 11.14
CA GLY A 217 18.16 1.78 10.06
C GLY A 217 17.27 2.15 8.86
N GLY A 218 17.87 2.81 7.88
CA GLY A 218 17.17 3.33 6.71
C GLY A 218 16.49 4.69 6.97
N ASP A 219 16.69 5.62 6.05
CA ASP A 219 16.12 6.96 6.04
C ASP A 219 14.65 6.91 5.57
N PRO A 220 13.70 7.28 6.45
CA PRO A 220 12.28 7.29 6.13
C PRO A 220 11.92 8.23 4.98
N LYS A 221 12.67 9.33 4.80
CA LYS A 221 12.45 10.28 3.72
C LYS A 221 12.83 9.68 2.37
N VAL A 222 13.94 8.94 2.33
CA VAL A 222 14.39 8.24 1.11
C VAL A 222 13.42 7.13 0.76
N LEU A 223 12.97 6.34 1.75
CA LEU A 223 12.00 5.27 1.55
C LEU A 223 10.63 5.80 1.09
N ALA A 224 10.13 6.88 1.70
CA ALA A 224 8.89 7.52 1.29
C ALA A 224 8.98 8.08 -0.14
N GLY A 225 10.06 8.82 -0.46
CA GLY A 225 10.29 9.33 -1.82
C GLY A 225 10.39 8.23 -2.87
N TYR A 226 10.99 7.09 -2.52
CA TYR A 226 11.08 5.93 -3.39
C TYR A 226 9.70 5.29 -3.66
N MET A 227 8.90 5.01 -2.62
CA MET A 227 7.56 4.41 -2.76
C MET A 227 6.61 5.30 -3.56
N VAL A 228 6.79 6.61 -3.46
CA VAL A 228 6.06 7.60 -4.24
C VAL A 228 6.41 7.54 -5.73
N LYS A 229 7.70 7.50 -6.04
CA LYS A 229 8.19 7.54 -7.43
C LYS A 229 7.99 6.20 -8.14
N ASN A 230 7.98 5.11 -7.38
CA ASN A 230 7.87 3.74 -7.87
C ASN A 230 6.54 3.15 -7.38
N LYS A 231 5.50 3.20 -8.21
CA LYS A 231 4.13 2.74 -7.90
C LYS A 231 4.01 1.21 -7.72
N GLY A 232 5.13 0.49 -7.66
CA GLY A 232 5.18 -0.96 -7.56
C GLY A 232 6.47 -1.47 -6.91
N PHE A 233 6.65 -2.79 -6.97
CA PHE A 233 7.76 -3.48 -6.32
C PHE A 233 9.13 -3.22 -6.99
N LEU A 234 9.13 -2.84 -8.27
CA LEU A 234 10.35 -2.62 -9.04
C LEU A 234 10.63 -1.12 -9.22
N PRO A 235 11.90 -0.68 -9.17
CA PRO A 235 12.25 0.70 -9.46
C PRO A 235 11.95 1.04 -10.92
N SER A 236 11.27 2.16 -11.13
CA SER A 236 11.09 2.85 -12.40
C SER A 236 12.44 3.36 -12.95
N ASP A 237 13.38 3.69 -12.07
CA ASP A 237 14.73 4.17 -12.42
C ASP A 237 15.84 3.23 -11.89
N PRO A 238 16.62 2.56 -12.75
CA PRO A 238 17.71 1.68 -12.35
C PRO A 238 18.80 2.35 -11.48
N SER A 239 18.95 3.67 -11.54
CA SER A 239 19.94 4.42 -10.75
C SER A 239 19.61 4.46 -9.25
N GLU A 240 18.35 4.20 -8.87
CA GLU A 240 17.89 4.19 -7.48
C GLU A 240 18.13 2.84 -6.79
N ILE A 241 18.41 1.78 -7.57
CA ILE A 241 18.62 0.42 -7.05
C ILE A 241 19.69 0.40 -5.94
N PRO A 242 20.89 1.00 -6.10
CA PRO A 242 21.91 0.98 -5.06
C PRO A 242 21.47 1.67 -3.78
N ILE A 243 20.75 2.80 -3.90
CA ILE A 243 20.23 3.57 -2.76
C ILE A 243 19.23 2.70 -2.01
N GLN A 244 18.21 2.16 -2.69
CA GLN A 244 17.17 1.34 -2.06
C GLN A 244 17.75 0.08 -1.42
N ARG A 245 18.73 -0.56 -2.06
CA ARG A 245 19.44 -1.71 -1.48
C ARG A 245 20.21 -1.32 -0.22
N ASN A 246 20.85 -0.15 -0.20
CA ASN A 246 21.52 0.32 1.01
C ASN A 246 20.51 0.56 2.15
N GLN A 247 19.38 1.20 1.86
CA GLN A 247 18.30 1.40 2.84
C GLN A 247 17.81 0.07 3.43
N MET A 248 17.50 -0.91 2.57
CA MET A 248 17.08 -2.24 3.00
C MET A 248 18.15 -2.95 3.83
N LYS A 249 19.43 -2.81 3.45
CA LYS A 249 20.55 -3.39 4.20
C LYS A 249 20.67 -2.77 5.59
N GLU A 250 20.54 -1.45 5.71
CA GLU A 250 20.56 -0.76 7.01
C GLU A 250 19.41 -1.23 7.91
N ILE A 251 18.19 -1.33 7.38
CA ILE A 251 17.04 -1.90 8.09
C ILE A 251 17.39 -3.30 8.59
N ILE A 252 17.75 -4.24 7.69
CA ILE A 252 18.03 -5.64 8.03
C ILE A 252 19.13 -5.73 9.11
N PHE A 253 20.21 -4.95 8.97
CA PHE A 253 21.35 -5.00 9.88
C PHE A 253 21.06 -4.37 11.25
N SER A 254 20.02 -3.53 11.36
CA SER A 254 19.57 -2.92 12.62
C SER A 254 18.64 -3.80 13.45
N LEU A 255 18.06 -4.86 12.88
CA LEU A 255 17.08 -5.72 13.56
C LEU A 255 17.66 -6.48 14.75
N LEU A 256 18.85 -7.07 14.62
CA LEU A 256 19.49 -7.78 15.73
C LEU A 256 19.82 -6.83 16.89
N PRO A 257 20.46 -5.66 16.64
CA PRO A 257 20.65 -4.65 17.68
C PRO A 257 19.37 -4.26 18.41
N ALA A 258 18.27 -4.01 17.69
CA ALA A 258 17.00 -3.64 18.30
C ALA A 258 16.48 -4.66 19.34
N CYS A 259 16.85 -5.93 19.16
CA CYS A 259 16.45 -7.04 20.03
C CYS A 259 17.37 -7.26 21.24
N LYS A 260 18.62 -6.76 21.22
CA LYS A 260 19.67 -7.11 22.21
C LYS A 260 20.32 -5.92 22.88
N GLU A 261 20.47 -4.81 22.17
CA GLU A 261 21.20 -3.66 22.65
C GLU A 261 20.34 -2.85 23.63
N PRO A 262 20.97 -2.17 24.61
CA PRO A 262 20.27 -1.25 25.47
C PRO A 262 19.60 -0.13 24.66
N ASP A 263 18.63 0.53 25.26
CA ASP A 263 18.06 1.74 24.69
C ASP A 263 19.17 2.78 24.39
N PRO A 264 19.27 3.33 23.16
CA PRO A 264 20.38 4.20 22.78
C PRO A 264 20.49 5.50 23.57
N ASP A 265 19.38 6.00 24.13
CA ASP A 265 19.35 7.28 24.85
C ASP A 265 19.53 7.09 26.35
N THR A 266 18.86 6.08 26.91
CA THR A 266 18.78 5.83 28.36
C THR A 266 19.77 4.78 28.85
N ASN A 267 20.39 4.02 27.92
CA ASN A 267 21.25 2.87 28.20
C ASN A 267 20.58 1.76 29.03
N ILE A 268 19.24 1.75 29.12
CA ILE A 268 18.52 0.72 29.84
C ILE A 268 18.65 -0.61 29.08
N PRO A 269 19.16 -1.69 29.71
CA PRO A 269 19.28 -2.99 29.06
C PRO A 269 17.94 -3.56 28.60
N PHE A 270 17.98 -4.37 27.55
CA PHE A 270 16.81 -5.06 27.02
C PHE A 270 17.20 -6.46 26.58
N THR A 271 16.36 -7.44 26.90
CA THR A 271 16.57 -8.84 26.53
C THR A 271 15.26 -9.37 26.04
N VAL A 272 15.17 -9.70 24.75
CA VAL A 272 13.92 -10.12 24.12
C VAL A 272 13.54 -11.55 24.51
N ASP A 273 12.26 -11.73 24.82
CA ASP A 273 11.62 -13.04 25.02
C ASP A 273 10.75 -13.46 23.82
N ALA A 274 10.22 -12.49 23.06
CA ALA A 274 9.41 -12.73 21.87
C ALA A 274 9.50 -11.58 20.84
N ILE A 275 9.33 -11.92 19.57
CA ILE A 275 9.34 -10.96 18.46
C ILE A 275 7.97 -10.91 17.80
N ILE A 276 7.45 -9.70 17.62
CA ILE A 276 6.38 -9.39 16.69
C ILE A 276 7.00 -8.62 15.52
N ALA A 277 6.61 -8.91 14.29
CA ALA A 277 7.17 -8.21 13.14
C ALA A 277 6.19 -8.14 11.97
N ASN A 278 6.44 -7.23 11.03
CA ASN A 278 5.78 -7.24 9.73
C ASN A 278 6.74 -7.70 8.62
N PRO A 279 6.22 -8.27 7.51
CA PRO A 279 7.06 -8.82 6.45
C PRO A 279 8.10 -7.84 5.84
N PRO A 280 7.80 -6.53 5.68
CA PRO A 280 8.77 -5.54 5.18
C PRO A 280 10.08 -5.42 5.98
N ALA A 281 10.17 -5.99 7.20
CA ALA A 281 11.43 -6.07 7.94
C ALA A 281 12.46 -6.99 7.28
N TYR A 282 12.02 -8.02 6.54
CA TYR A 282 12.82 -9.03 5.81
C TYR A 282 13.78 -9.90 6.64
N GLY A 283 14.49 -9.39 7.65
CA GLY A 283 15.48 -10.12 8.44
C GLY A 283 14.98 -10.73 9.76
N HIS A 284 13.77 -10.36 10.19
CA HIS A 284 13.08 -10.80 11.40
C HIS A 284 13.11 -12.32 11.66
N THR A 285 12.81 -13.15 10.65
CA THR A 285 12.85 -14.62 10.77
C THR A 285 14.24 -15.15 11.13
N HIS A 286 15.29 -14.56 10.58
CA HIS A 286 16.67 -14.95 10.86
C HIS A 286 17.13 -14.45 12.23
N VAL A 287 16.67 -13.28 12.66
CA VAL A 287 16.93 -12.77 14.01
C VAL A 287 16.27 -13.68 15.05
N ALA A 288 15.02 -14.10 14.82
CA ALA A 288 14.34 -15.07 15.67
C ALA A 288 15.04 -16.44 15.73
N GLU A 289 15.53 -16.95 14.59
CA GLU A 289 16.32 -18.18 14.50
C GLU A 289 17.60 -18.11 15.35
N GLU A 290 18.35 -17.01 15.24
CA GLU A 290 19.59 -16.79 16.01
C GLU A 290 19.31 -16.64 17.51
N LEU A 291 18.24 -15.93 17.85
CA LEU A 291 17.86 -15.66 19.24
C LEU A 291 17.13 -16.82 19.91
N LYS A 292 16.61 -17.77 19.13
CA LYS A 292 15.77 -18.88 19.59
C LYS A 292 14.54 -18.42 20.37
N VAL A 293 13.93 -17.32 19.92
CA VAL A 293 12.70 -16.76 20.50
C VAL A 293 11.53 -16.93 19.52
N PRO A 294 10.29 -17.05 20.02
CA PRO A 294 9.10 -17.09 19.19
C PRO A 294 8.95 -15.82 18.33
N LEU A 295 8.43 -16.01 17.12
CA LEU A 295 8.11 -14.96 16.17
C LEU A 295 6.63 -15.03 15.79
N HIS A 296 5.93 -13.89 15.82
CA HIS A 296 4.59 -13.74 15.29
C HIS A 296 4.58 -12.64 14.24
N ILE A 297 4.09 -12.94 13.04
CA ILE A 297 3.94 -11.96 11.98
C ILE A 297 2.58 -11.29 12.10
N PHE A 298 2.55 -9.97 12.11
CA PHE A 298 1.31 -9.22 11.94
C PHE A 298 1.40 -8.32 10.72
N PHE A 299 0.32 -8.21 9.96
CA PHE A 299 0.30 -7.29 8.84
C PHE A 299 -1.07 -6.77 8.46
N THR A 300 -1.06 -5.60 7.85
CA THR A 300 -2.25 -4.88 7.40
C THR A 300 -2.79 -5.40 6.09
N MET A 301 -2.01 -6.12 5.28
CA MET A 301 -2.40 -6.66 3.98
C MET A 301 -1.99 -8.13 3.81
N PRO A 302 -2.66 -8.91 2.96
CA PRO A 302 -2.35 -10.33 2.82
C PRO A 302 -0.96 -10.55 2.23
N TRP A 303 -0.24 -11.51 2.83
CA TRP A 303 1.14 -11.88 2.48
C TRP A 303 1.33 -13.40 2.38
N THR A 304 0.38 -14.17 2.89
CA THR A 304 0.36 -15.64 2.83
C THR A 304 -0.43 -16.13 1.63
N PRO A 305 0.07 -17.14 0.89
CA PRO A 305 -0.60 -17.67 -0.30
C PRO A 305 -2.05 -18.11 -0.04
N THR A 306 -2.97 -17.69 -0.91
CA THR A 306 -4.37 -18.13 -0.94
C THR A 306 -4.90 -18.14 -2.37
N SER A 307 -5.97 -18.91 -2.58
CA SER A 307 -6.70 -19.00 -3.84
C SER A 307 -7.90 -18.03 -3.92
N GLU A 308 -8.18 -17.25 -2.87
CA GLU A 308 -9.35 -16.36 -2.80
C GLU A 308 -9.10 -14.96 -3.37
N PHE A 309 -7.86 -14.47 -3.30
CA PHE A 309 -7.47 -13.17 -3.85
C PHE A 309 -5.98 -13.14 -4.19
N PRO A 310 -5.56 -12.32 -5.17
CA PRO A 310 -4.16 -12.22 -5.55
C PRO A 310 -3.33 -11.56 -4.46
N HIS A 311 -2.01 -11.72 -4.53
CA HIS A 311 -1.07 -10.95 -3.73
C HIS A 311 -1.31 -9.45 -4.03
N PRO A 312 -1.44 -8.55 -3.03
CA PRO A 312 -1.79 -7.13 -3.25
C PRO A 312 -0.83 -6.39 -4.18
N LEU A 313 0.46 -6.72 -4.11
CA LEU A 313 1.49 -6.18 -5.01
C LEU A 313 1.48 -6.76 -6.44
N SER A 314 0.58 -7.70 -6.72
CA SER A 314 0.40 -8.28 -8.06
C SER A 314 -0.88 -7.74 -8.69
N ARG A 315 -0.88 -7.52 -10.01
CA ARG A 315 -2.09 -7.11 -10.75
C ARG A 315 -2.81 -8.28 -11.42
N VAL A 316 -2.78 -9.46 -10.80
CA VAL A 316 -3.41 -10.68 -11.33
C VAL A 316 -4.92 -10.61 -11.13
N LYS A 317 -5.70 -10.55 -12.21
CA LYS A 317 -7.17 -10.48 -12.12
C LYS A 317 -7.87 -11.83 -12.10
N GLN A 318 -7.25 -12.87 -12.67
CA GLN A 318 -7.89 -14.18 -12.82
C GLN A 318 -7.67 -15.09 -11.61
N PRO A 319 -8.73 -15.73 -11.06
CA PRO A 319 -8.64 -16.57 -9.86
C PRO A 319 -7.60 -17.70 -9.93
N ILE A 320 -7.43 -18.31 -11.11
CA ILE A 320 -6.44 -19.37 -11.33
C ILE A 320 -4.99 -18.90 -11.06
N GLY A 321 -4.76 -17.58 -11.13
CA GLY A 321 -3.46 -16.96 -10.87
C GLY A 321 -3.27 -16.44 -9.44
N TYR A 322 -4.27 -16.50 -8.57
CA TYR A 322 -4.20 -15.87 -7.24
C TYR A 322 -3.12 -16.50 -6.37
N ARG A 323 -3.14 -17.82 -6.19
CA ARG A 323 -2.17 -18.50 -5.33
C ARG A 323 -0.73 -18.40 -5.84
N ILE A 324 -0.54 -18.50 -7.17
CA ILE A 324 0.80 -18.41 -7.78
C ILE A 324 1.37 -17.00 -7.73
N SER A 325 0.52 -15.97 -7.66
CA SER A 325 0.98 -14.58 -7.54
C SER A 325 1.85 -14.36 -6.30
N TYR A 326 1.52 -15.01 -5.17
CA TYR A 326 2.33 -14.94 -3.94
C TYR A 326 3.71 -15.55 -4.12
N GLN A 327 3.80 -16.70 -4.79
CA GLN A 327 5.08 -17.37 -5.05
C GLN A 327 5.98 -16.52 -5.96
N ILE A 328 5.39 -15.86 -6.95
CA ILE A 328 6.14 -14.99 -7.87
C ILE A 328 6.65 -13.75 -7.13
N VAL A 329 5.79 -13.10 -6.32
CA VAL A 329 6.19 -11.94 -5.53
C VAL A 329 7.27 -12.31 -4.51
N ASP A 330 7.11 -13.43 -3.78
CA ASP A 330 8.13 -13.94 -2.86
C ASP A 330 9.47 -14.19 -3.57
N ALA A 331 9.44 -14.82 -4.75
CA ALA A 331 10.65 -15.08 -5.52
C ALA A 331 11.36 -13.78 -5.99
N LEU A 332 10.59 -12.74 -6.37
CA LEU A 332 11.12 -11.45 -6.76
C LEU A 332 11.75 -10.70 -5.58
N ILE A 333 11.07 -10.70 -4.43
CA ILE A 333 11.58 -10.17 -3.17
C ILE A 333 12.89 -10.85 -2.83
N TRP A 334 12.88 -12.18 -2.77
CA TRP A 334 14.05 -12.97 -2.43
C TRP A 334 15.23 -12.70 -3.36
N LEU A 335 14.98 -12.62 -4.67
CA LEU A 335 16.02 -12.30 -5.64
C LEU A 335 16.67 -10.94 -5.37
N GLY A 336 15.88 -9.96 -4.92
CA GLY A 336 16.37 -8.63 -4.55
C GLY A 336 17.19 -8.61 -3.26
N ILE A 337 16.83 -9.41 -2.24
CA ILE A 337 17.39 -9.29 -0.89
C ILE A 337 18.40 -10.37 -0.50
N ARG A 338 18.48 -11.47 -1.25
CA ARG A 338 19.19 -12.68 -0.85
C ARG A 338 20.65 -12.47 -0.46
N ASP A 339 21.39 -11.67 -1.21
CA ASP A 339 22.81 -11.43 -0.93
C ASP A 339 22.98 -10.63 0.37
N MET A 340 22.13 -9.64 0.61
CA MET A 340 22.09 -8.86 1.85
C MET A 340 21.72 -9.74 3.05
N ILE A 341 20.71 -10.60 2.90
CA ILE A 341 20.30 -11.57 3.92
C ILE A 341 21.42 -12.57 4.22
N ASN A 342 22.06 -13.14 3.20
CA ASN A 342 23.16 -14.09 3.41
C ASN A 342 24.40 -13.43 4.01
N GLU A 343 24.68 -12.18 3.66
CA GLU A 343 25.71 -11.39 4.32
C GLU A 343 25.37 -11.16 5.80
N PHE A 344 24.13 -10.77 6.10
CA PHE A 344 23.63 -10.58 7.47
C PHE A 344 23.74 -11.87 8.29
N ARG A 345 23.22 -12.99 7.76
CA ARG A 345 23.31 -14.32 8.37
C ARG A 345 24.76 -14.70 8.69
N LYS A 346 25.66 -14.57 7.71
CA LYS A 346 27.07 -14.96 7.88
C LYS A 346 27.84 -14.02 8.82
N LYS A 347 27.73 -12.71 8.62
CA LYS A 347 28.58 -11.72 9.31
C LYS A 347 28.06 -11.37 10.69
N LYS A 348 26.74 -11.19 10.83
CA LYS A 348 26.10 -10.71 12.08
C LYS A 348 25.51 -11.85 12.90
N LEU A 349 24.71 -12.73 12.30
CA LEU A 349 24.02 -13.80 13.03
C LEU A 349 24.89 -15.05 13.24
N LYS A 350 26.00 -15.20 12.52
CA LYS A 350 26.82 -16.43 12.51
C LYS A 350 26.05 -17.69 12.09
N LEU A 351 24.97 -17.52 11.33
CA LEU A 351 24.15 -18.58 10.76
C LEU A 351 24.64 -18.99 9.36
N ARG A 352 24.32 -20.22 8.96
CA ARG A 352 24.60 -20.71 7.61
C ARG A 352 23.80 -19.92 6.56
N PRO A 353 24.38 -19.54 5.41
CA PRO A 353 23.64 -18.92 4.31
C PRO A 353 22.50 -19.82 3.80
N ILE A 354 21.40 -19.20 3.37
CA ILE A 354 20.26 -19.87 2.74
C ILE A 354 20.62 -20.23 1.29
N THR A 355 20.43 -21.51 0.96
CA THR A 355 20.66 -22.07 -0.38
C THR A 355 19.45 -21.88 -1.30
N TYR A 356 19.68 -21.96 -2.62
CA TYR A 356 18.64 -21.80 -3.66
C TYR A 356 17.52 -22.86 -3.64
N LEU A 357 17.64 -23.91 -2.81
CA LEU A 357 16.71 -25.04 -2.73
C LEU A 357 15.62 -24.87 -1.66
N SER A 358 15.58 -23.72 -0.99
CA SER A 358 14.58 -23.42 0.04
C SER A 358 13.24 -23.08 -0.61
N GLY A 359 12.22 -23.92 -0.47
CA GLY A 359 10.92 -23.77 -1.15
C GLY A 359 10.05 -22.58 -0.69
N SER A 360 10.41 -21.92 0.41
CA SER A 360 9.79 -20.67 0.87
C SER A 360 10.87 -19.77 1.47
N TYR A 361 10.92 -18.50 1.07
CA TYR A 361 12.03 -17.60 1.44
C TYR A 361 11.61 -16.51 2.42
N SER A 362 10.43 -15.90 2.22
CA SER A 362 9.97 -14.78 3.08
C SER A 362 8.85 -15.16 4.05
N SER A 363 8.24 -16.35 3.95
CA SER A 363 7.18 -16.81 4.86
C SER A 363 7.34 -18.29 5.20
N PRO A 364 8.10 -18.63 6.27
CA PRO A 364 8.23 -20.02 6.70
C PRO A 364 6.85 -20.58 7.06
N HIS A 365 6.53 -21.78 6.58
CA HIS A 365 5.20 -22.39 6.70
C HIS A 365 4.67 -22.54 8.14
N ASP A 366 5.55 -22.43 9.14
CA ASP A 366 5.25 -22.74 10.52
C ASP A 366 5.13 -21.52 11.45
N VAL A 367 5.33 -20.30 10.91
CA VAL A 367 5.27 -19.05 11.70
C VAL A 367 3.82 -18.56 11.77
N PRO A 368 3.29 -18.24 12.97
CA PRO A 368 1.94 -17.70 13.09
C PRO A 368 1.81 -16.31 12.46
N HIS A 369 0.67 -16.06 11.81
CA HIS A 369 0.34 -14.80 11.14
C HIS A 369 -1.00 -14.26 11.64
N GLY A 370 -1.01 -13.01 12.09
CA GLY A 370 -2.21 -12.25 12.44
C GLY A 370 -2.45 -11.12 11.45
N TYR A 371 -3.59 -11.15 10.77
CA TYR A 371 -3.98 -10.11 9.83
C TYR A 371 -4.93 -9.11 10.48
N ILE A 372 -4.52 -7.85 10.54
CA ILE A 372 -5.19 -6.80 11.32
C ILE A 372 -6.22 -6.03 10.51
N TRP A 373 -7.16 -6.77 9.91
CA TRP A 373 -8.36 -6.23 9.27
C TRP A 373 -9.63 -6.90 9.79
N SER A 374 -10.78 -6.25 9.63
CA SER A 374 -12.07 -6.81 10.06
C SER A 374 -12.42 -8.08 9.25
N PRO A 375 -12.76 -9.21 9.90
CA PRO A 375 -13.23 -10.41 9.20
C PRO A 375 -14.54 -10.17 8.44
N HIS A 376 -15.32 -9.16 8.83
CA HIS A 376 -16.50 -8.72 8.09
C HIS A 376 -16.14 -8.02 6.77
N LEU A 377 -14.95 -7.40 6.67
CA LEU A 377 -14.45 -6.83 5.42
C LEU A 377 -13.84 -7.91 4.53
N VAL A 378 -12.84 -8.63 5.04
CA VAL A 378 -12.21 -9.77 4.34
C VAL A 378 -12.18 -10.96 5.29
N PRO A 379 -12.99 -12.00 5.04
CA PRO A 379 -13.04 -13.16 5.91
C PRO A 379 -11.74 -13.96 5.80
N LYS A 380 -11.45 -14.78 6.80
CA LYS A 380 -10.35 -15.75 6.73
C LYS A 380 -10.60 -16.71 5.55
N PRO A 381 -9.67 -16.78 4.57
CA PRO A 381 -9.75 -17.76 3.50
C PRO A 381 -9.83 -19.19 4.00
N LYS A 382 -10.60 -20.02 3.31
CA LYS A 382 -10.79 -21.44 3.66
C LYS A 382 -9.52 -22.27 3.50
N ASP A 383 -8.60 -21.83 2.65
CA ASP A 383 -7.31 -22.49 2.41
C ASP A 383 -6.18 -22.02 3.34
N TRP A 384 -6.50 -21.20 4.34
CA TRP A 384 -5.59 -20.85 5.44
C TRP A 384 -5.74 -21.82 6.62
N GLY A 385 -4.60 -22.25 7.16
CA GLY A 385 -4.53 -23.14 8.31
C GLY A 385 -4.79 -22.47 9.66
N PRO A 386 -4.65 -23.21 10.77
CA PRO A 386 -4.91 -22.71 12.12
C PRO A 386 -3.88 -21.70 12.63
N LYS A 387 -2.74 -21.53 11.93
CA LYS A 387 -1.68 -20.57 12.30
C LYS A 387 -1.85 -19.20 11.66
N ILE A 388 -2.90 -18.99 10.87
CA ILE A 388 -3.13 -17.75 10.15
C ILE A 388 -4.53 -17.26 10.49
N ASP A 389 -4.63 -16.12 11.14
CA ASP A 389 -5.92 -15.58 11.59
C ASP A 389 -6.15 -14.15 11.10
N VAL A 390 -7.41 -13.82 10.91
CA VAL A 390 -7.88 -12.45 10.68
C VAL A 390 -8.46 -11.96 12.01
N VAL A 391 -7.76 -11.02 12.65
CA VAL A 391 -7.96 -10.70 14.08
C VAL A 391 -8.73 -9.40 14.33
N GLY A 392 -9.11 -8.69 13.28
CA GLY A 392 -9.76 -7.38 13.39
C GLY A 392 -8.78 -6.21 13.28
N PHE A 393 -9.32 -5.02 13.06
CA PHE A 393 -8.53 -3.79 13.03
C PHE A 393 -8.04 -3.41 14.44
N CYS A 394 -6.79 -2.96 14.55
CA CYS A 394 -6.25 -2.42 15.79
C CYS A 394 -6.30 -0.88 15.75
N PHE A 395 -7.22 -0.31 16.54
CA PHE A 395 -7.40 1.14 16.61
C PHE A 395 -6.64 1.74 17.78
N LEU A 396 -6.15 2.96 17.58
CA LEU A 396 -5.54 3.78 18.62
C LEU A 396 -6.45 4.99 18.85
N ASP A 397 -6.88 5.20 20.09
CA ASP A 397 -7.75 6.31 20.48
C ASP A 397 -6.92 7.60 20.56
N LEU A 398 -6.84 8.31 19.44
CA LEU A 398 -6.10 9.57 19.30
C LEU A 398 -6.99 10.77 19.62
N ALA A 399 -8.31 10.62 19.50
CA ALA A 399 -9.29 11.66 19.77
C ALA A 399 -9.29 12.16 21.22
N SER A 400 -8.88 11.33 22.20
CA SER A 400 -8.99 11.67 23.62
C SER A 400 -8.11 12.85 24.05
N ASN A 401 -6.99 13.07 23.36
CA ASN A 401 -6.00 14.10 23.67
C ASN A 401 -5.93 15.17 22.57
N TYR A 402 -6.91 15.20 21.66
CA TYR A 402 -6.92 16.11 20.55
C TYR A 402 -7.80 17.32 20.83
N GLU A 403 -7.20 18.50 20.75
CA GLU A 403 -7.92 19.77 20.80
C GLU A 403 -8.11 20.28 19.35
N PRO A 404 -9.35 20.24 18.82
CA PRO A 404 -9.63 20.71 17.47
C PRO A 404 -9.57 22.26 17.43
N PRO A 405 -9.11 22.87 16.33
CA PRO A 405 -9.20 24.31 16.17
C PRO A 405 -10.65 24.80 16.19
N ASP A 406 -10.93 25.92 16.88
CA ASP A 406 -12.26 26.53 16.94
C ASP A 406 -12.88 26.78 15.57
N SER A 407 -12.06 27.13 14.58
CA SER A 407 -12.49 27.34 13.20
C SER A 407 -13.07 26.08 12.56
N LEU A 408 -12.47 24.92 12.83
CA LEU A 408 -12.94 23.63 12.33
C LEU A 408 -14.26 23.25 13.00
N VAL A 409 -14.36 23.40 14.32
CA VAL A 409 -15.58 23.09 15.08
C VAL A 409 -16.74 23.95 14.61
N LYS A 410 -16.56 25.28 14.58
CA LYS A 410 -17.59 26.22 14.11
C LYS A 410 -18.03 25.93 12.69
N TRP A 411 -17.08 25.62 11.81
CA TRP A 411 -17.42 25.26 10.44
C TRP A 411 -18.23 23.96 10.40
N LEU A 412 -17.81 22.89 11.09
CA LEU A 412 -18.55 21.63 11.13
C LEU A 412 -19.99 21.82 11.64
N GLU A 413 -20.20 22.61 12.69
CA GLU A 413 -21.50 22.88 13.30
C GLU A 413 -22.43 23.76 12.45
N ALA A 414 -21.88 24.58 11.54
CA ALA A 414 -22.64 25.54 10.75
C ALA A 414 -23.46 24.92 9.60
N GLY A 415 -23.40 23.61 9.37
CA GLY A 415 -24.13 22.96 8.29
C GLY A 415 -24.13 21.44 8.36
N GLU A 416 -24.52 20.79 7.28
CA GLU A 416 -24.59 19.33 7.20
C GLU A 416 -23.21 18.65 7.26
N LYS A 417 -23.20 17.36 7.61
CA LYS A 417 -21.97 16.57 7.70
C LYS A 417 -21.21 16.59 6.37
N PRO A 418 -19.93 16.99 6.35
CA PRO A 418 -19.16 17.10 5.12
C PRO A 418 -18.65 15.74 4.63
N ILE A 419 -18.22 15.71 3.38
CA ILE A 419 -17.39 14.64 2.82
C ILE A 419 -15.93 14.94 3.13
N TYR A 420 -15.22 13.99 3.76
CA TYR A 420 -13.77 14.08 3.92
C TYR A 420 -13.06 13.66 2.63
N ILE A 421 -12.04 14.40 2.23
CA ILE A 421 -11.22 14.10 1.05
C ILE A 421 -9.75 14.26 1.40
N GLY A 422 -8.99 13.16 1.33
CA GLY A 422 -7.57 13.18 1.67
C GLY A 422 -6.77 11.97 1.19
N PHE A 423 -5.67 12.21 0.48
CA PHE A 423 -4.81 11.16 -0.08
C PHE A 423 -3.56 10.86 0.76
N GLY A 424 -3.52 11.35 2.01
CA GLY A 424 -2.41 11.11 2.93
C GLY A 424 -1.13 11.82 2.51
N SER A 425 0.02 11.26 2.87
CA SER A 425 1.33 11.84 2.58
C SER A 425 1.87 11.50 1.17
N LEU A 426 0.99 11.17 0.23
CA LEU A 426 1.36 10.85 -1.15
C LEU A 426 1.40 12.15 -1.98
N PRO A 427 2.49 12.43 -2.73
CA PRO A 427 2.50 13.55 -3.63
C PRO A 427 1.65 13.23 -4.85
N VAL A 428 0.83 14.20 -5.19
CA VAL A 428 -0.05 14.17 -6.34
C VAL A 428 0.69 14.88 -7.47
N GLN A 429 0.70 14.31 -8.68
CA GLN A 429 1.43 14.90 -9.81
C GLN A 429 0.84 16.25 -10.25
N GLU A 430 -0.48 16.38 -10.25
CA GLU A 430 -1.21 17.60 -10.63
C GLU A 430 -2.19 18.01 -9.50
N PRO A 431 -1.70 18.51 -8.35
CA PRO A 431 -2.53 18.74 -7.17
C PRO A 431 -3.57 19.83 -7.37
N GLU A 432 -3.26 20.86 -8.17
CA GLU A 432 -4.20 21.95 -8.51
C GLU A 432 -5.37 21.44 -9.35
N LYS A 433 -5.08 20.64 -10.38
CA LYS A 433 -6.11 20.01 -11.23
C LYS A 433 -7.00 19.07 -10.43
N MET A 434 -6.41 18.24 -9.57
CA MET A 434 -7.17 17.35 -8.69
C MET A 434 -8.04 18.14 -7.70
N THR A 435 -7.51 19.22 -7.12
CA THR A 435 -8.26 20.12 -6.24
C THR A 435 -9.44 20.76 -6.96
N LYS A 436 -9.24 21.23 -8.20
CA LYS A 436 -10.31 21.79 -9.03
C LYS A 436 -11.42 20.77 -9.29
N ILE A 437 -11.07 19.53 -9.65
CA ILE A 437 -12.03 18.44 -9.83
C ILE A 437 -12.81 18.17 -8.54
N ILE A 438 -12.13 18.13 -7.40
CA ILE A 438 -12.76 17.91 -6.09
C ILE A 438 -13.79 19.00 -5.78
N VAL A 439 -13.40 20.27 -5.89
CA VAL A 439 -14.29 21.40 -5.59
C VAL A 439 -15.47 21.44 -6.54
N GLN A 440 -15.26 21.20 -7.84
CA GLN A 440 -16.34 21.12 -8.83
C GLN A 440 -17.29 19.95 -8.54
N ALA A 441 -16.78 18.79 -8.11
CA ALA A 441 -17.64 17.65 -7.77
C ALA A 441 -18.50 17.94 -6.54
N LEU A 442 -17.93 18.55 -5.51
CA LEU A 442 -18.65 18.99 -4.32
C LEU A 442 -19.74 20.02 -4.67
N GLU A 443 -19.43 20.98 -5.54
CA GLU A 443 -20.39 21.98 -6.02
C GLU A 443 -21.55 21.34 -6.80
N ILE A 444 -21.26 20.44 -7.76
CA ILE A 444 -22.28 19.74 -8.56
C ILE A 444 -23.17 18.83 -7.71
N THR A 445 -22.63 18.27 -6.64
CA THR A 445 -23.36 17.38 -5.72
C THR A 445 -23.97 18.12 -4.54
N GLU A 446 -23.81 19.44 -4.48
CA GLU A 446 -24.29 20.31 -3.40
C GLU A 446 -23.79 19.88 -2.01
N GLN A 447 -22.56 19.36 -1.95
CA GLN A 447 -21.97 18.81 -0.73
C GLN A 447 -20.91 19.75 -0.14
N ARG A 448 -20.84 19.73 1.20
CA ARG A 448 -19.74 20.34 1.94
C ARG A 448 -18.55 19.40 1.97
N GLY A 449 -17.33 19.92 1.91
CA GLY A 449 -16.11 19.11 1.87
C GLY A 449 -15.06 19.57 2.88
N VAL A 450 -14.40 18.60 3.52
CA VAL A 450 -13.14 18.83 4.24
C VAL A 450 -12.02 18.27 3.38
N ILE A 451 -11.13 19.14 2.90
CA ILE A 451 -9.97 18.75 2.09
C ILE A 451 -8.75 18.74 2.99
N ASN A 452 -8.17 17.57 3.22
CA ASN A 452 -6.88 17.45 3.88
C ASN A 452 -5.76 17.80 2.90
N LYS A 453 -5.03 18.89 3.18
CA LYS A 453 -3.93 19.36 2.31
C LYS A 453 -2.85 18.30 2.14
N GLY A 454 -2.55 17.56 3.21
CA GLY A 454 -1.50 16.54 3.27
C GLY A 454 -0.13 17.05 2.82
N TRP A 455 0.78 16.12 2.49
CA TRP A 455 2.04 16.44 1.79
C TRP A 455 1.83 16.67 0.29
N GLY A 456 0.65 16.30 -0.24
CA GLY A 456 0.34 16.37 -1.66
C GLY A 456 -0.02 17.77 -2.17
N GLY A 457 -0.10 18.78 -1.30
CA GLY A 457 -0.38 20.16 -1.71
C GLY A 457 -1.81 20.37 -2.21
N LEU A 458 -2.76 19.55 -1.77
CA LEU A 458 -4.17 19.72 -2.12
C LEU A 458 -4.75 20.97 -1.46
N GLY A 459 -5.78 21.54 -2.09
CA GLY A 459 -6.54 22.65 -1.51
C GLY A 459 -5.99 24.03 -1.80
N ASN A 460 -4.99 24.18 -2.69
CA ASN A 460 -4.63 25.50 -3.21
C ASN A 460 -5.75 25.99 -4.14
N LEU A 461 -6.58 26.92 -3.65
CA LEU A 461 -7.71 27.49 -4.36
C LEU A 461 -7.43 28.96 -4.67
N GLU A 462 -7.75 29.40 -5.88
CA GLU A 462 -7.67 30.82 -6.29
C GLU A 462 -8.59 31.68 -5.41
N GLU A 463 -9.76 31.16 -5.05
CA GLU A 463 -10.74 31.81 -4.18
C GLU A 463 -11.25 30.83 -3.11
N PRO A 464 -11.33 31.25 -1.83
CA PRO A 464 -11.97 30.46 -0.79
C PRO A 464 -13.43 30.16 -1.14
N LYS A 465 -13.87 28.92 -0.88
CA LYS A 465 -15.27 28.50 -1.04
C LYS A 465 -15.84 28.17 0.34
N GLU A 466 -16.99 28.74 0.71
CA GLU A 466 -17.58 28.57 2.05
C GLU A 466 -17.91 27.09 2.38
N PHE A 467 -18.28 26.31 1.35
CA PHE A 467 -18.57 24.87 1.49
C PHE A 467 -17.33 23.98 1.55
N VAL A 468 -16.11 24.55 1.52
CA VAL A 468 -14.84 23.83 1.62
C VAL A 468 -14.07 24.27 2.86
N TYR A 469 -13.67 23.33 3.71
CA TYR A 469 -12.71 23.56 4.78
C TYR A 469 -11.37 22.91 4.43
N LEU A 470 -10.30 23.70 4.46
CA LEU A 470 -8.94 23.20 4.27
C LEU A 470 -8.36 22.76 5.61
N LEU A 471 -8.13 21.47 5.73
CA LEU A 471 -7.64 20.83 6.94
C LEU A 471 -6.15 20.51 6.79
N ASP A 472 -5.39 20.74 7.86
CA ASP A 472 -4.06 20.16 7.98
C ASP A 472 -4.18 18.74 8.58
N ASN A 473 -3.62 18.48 9.77
CA ASN A 473 -3.72 17.17 10.42
C ASN A 473 -4.85 17.13 11.46
N CYS A 474 -5.70 16.12 11.38
CA CYS A 474 -6.72 15.79 12.38
C CYS A 474 -6.79 14.26 12.56
N PRO A 475 -6.93 13.75 13.80
CA PRO A 475 -7.22 12.35 14.04
C PRO A 475 -8.51 11.91 13.34
N HIS A 476 -8.45 10.80 12.60
CA HIS A 476 -9.59 10.27 11.85
C HIS A 476 -10.70 9.73 12.76
N ASP A 477 -10.35 9.18 13.92
CA ASP A 477 -11.30 8.72 14.94
C ASP A 477 -12.09 9.87 15.57
N TRP A 478 -11.56 11.11 15.52
CA TRP A 478 -12.31 12.31 15.86
C TRP A 478 -13.12 12.84 14.65
N LEU A 479 -12.51 12.95 13.48
CA LEU A 479 -13.14 13.62 12.34
C LEU A 479 -14.20 12.78 11.63
N PHE A 480 -13.92 11.51 11.32
CA PHE A 480 -14.78 10.71 10.45
C PHE A 480 -16.18 10.47 11.00
N PRO A 481 -16.42 10.29 12.32
CA PRO A 481 -17.79 10.23 12.86
C PRO A 481 -18.65 11.48 12.56
N ARG A 482 -17.99 12.61 12.26
CA ARG A 482 -18.61 13.90 11.90
C ARG A 482 -18.72 14.09 10.38
N CYS A 483 -18.27 13.12 9.57
CA CYS A 483 -18.40 13.12 8.12
C CYS A 483 -19.59 12.27 7.66
N SER A 484 -20.09 12.55 6.45
CA SER A 484 -21.10 11.75 5.76
C SER A 484 -20.48 10.64 4.91
N ALA A 485 -19.33 10.92 4.29
CA ALA A 485 -18.57 9.98 3.46
C ALA A 485 -17.07 10.33 3.46
N VAL A 486 -16.25 9.40 2.97
CA VAL A 486 -14.78 9.54 2.94
C VAL A 486 -14.25 9.19 1.54
N VAL A 487 -13.46 10.09 0.96
CA VAL A 487 -12.66 9.85 -0.25
C VAL A 487 -11.19 9.82 0.13
N HIS A 488 -10.51 8.71 -0.10
CA HIS A 488 -9.10 8.60 0.27
C HIS A 488 -8.32 7.64 -0.61
N HIS A 489 -7.00 7.57 -0.38
CA HIS A 489 -6.07 6.82 -1.23
C HIS A 489 -6.16 5.28 -1.10
N GLY A 490 -6.98 4.74 -0.21
CA GLY A 490 -7.07 3.28 0.02
C GLY A 490 -6.04 2.66 0.98
N GLY A 491 -5.25 3.44 1.73
CA GLY A 491 -4.35 2.84 2.72
C GLY A 491 -5.12 2.15 3.85
N ALA A 492 -4.64 0.96 4.26
CA ALA A 492 -5.35 0.06 5.18
C ALA A 492 -5.90 0.77 6.44
N GLY A 493 -5.09 1.62 7.09
CA GLY A 493 -5.50 2.35 8.30
C GLY A 493 -6.60 3.40 8.06
N THR A 494 -6.57 4.11 6.92
CA THR A 494 -7.63 5.08 6.57
C THR A 494 -8.90 4.36 6.17
N THR A 495 -8.78 3.25 5.41
CA THR A 495 -9.92 2.37 5.08
C THR A 495 -10.58 1.89 6.38
N ALA A 496 -9.79 1.38 7.33
CA ALA A 496 -10.28 0.91 8.62
C ALA A 496 -11.02 2.01 9.40
N ALA A 497 -10.45 3.22 9.45
CA ALA A 497 -11.05 4.34 10.16
C ALA A 497 -12.38 4.77 9.52
N GLY A 498 -12.47 4.84 8.19
CA GLY A 498 -13.70 5.18 7.47
C GLY A 498 -14.81 4.16 7.73
N LEU A 499 -14.46 2.87 7.66
CA LEU A 499 -15.40 1.78 7.93
C LEU A 499 -15.85 1.74 9.41
N LYS A 500 -14.94 1.96 10.37
CA LYS A 500 -15.27 2.05 11.80
C LYS A 500 -16.23 3.22 12.08
N ALA A 501 -16.01 4.36 11.42
CA ALA A 501 -16.88 5.53 11.55
C ALA A 501 -18.22 5.38 10.83
N ALA A 502 -18.46 4.22 10.19
CA ALA A 502 -19.66 3.96 9.43
C ALA A 502 -19.83 5.01 8.30
N CYS A 503 -18.73 5.34 7.61
CA CYS A 503 -18.74 6.21 6.44
C CYS A 503 -18.63 5.39 5.16
N PRO A 504 -19.58 5.50 4.22
CA PRO A 504 -19.37 5.05 2.84
C PRO A 504 -18.07 5.64 2.28
N THR A 505 -17.30 4.82 1.58
CA THR A 505 -15.90 5.14 1.31
C THR A 505 -15.53 4.94 -0.17
N THR A 506 -15.03 6.00 -0.82
CA THR A 506 -14.44 5.93 -2.16
C THR A 506 -12.93 5.83 -2.06
N VAL A 507 -12.36 4.83 -2.73
CA VAL A 507 -10.92 4.61 -2.78
C VAL A 507 -10.36 5.10 -4.13
N VAL A 508 -9.36 5.97 -4.05
CA VAL A 508 -8.59 6.49 -5.20
C VAL A 508 -7.16 5.92 -5.10
N PRO A 509 -6.90 4.71 -5.59
CA PRO A 509 -5.61 4.06 -5.35
C PRO A 509 -4.51 4.64 -6.24
N PHE A 510 -3.33 4.81 -5.63
CA PHE A 510 -2.08 5.20 -6.27
C PHE A 510 -1.16 4.00 -6.50
N PHE A 511 -0.94 3.17 -5.46
CA PHE A 511 -0.04 2.01 -5.53
C PHE A 511 -0.21 1.02 -4.36
N GLY A 512 0.59 -0.05 -4.38
CA GLY A 512 0.69 -0.98 -3.25
C GLY A 512 -0.58 -1.79 -3.04
N ASP A 513 -1.07 -1.82 -1.81
CA ASP A 513 -2.30 -2.49 -1.38
C ASP A 513 -3.57 -1.69 -1.60
N GLN A 514 -3.46 -0.42 -1.97
CA GLN A 514 -4.59 0.47 -2.12
C GLN A 514 -5.65 -0.04 -3.12
N PRO A 515 -5.27 -0.60 -4.30
CA PRO A 515 -6.26 -1.20 -5.20
C PRO A 515 -6.99 -2.38 -4.56
N PHE A 516 -6.28 -3.21 -3.78
CA PHE A 516 -6.87 -4.34 -3.07
C PHE A 516 -7.95 -3.85 -2.09
N TRP A 517 -7.66 -2.85 -1.26
CA TRP A 517 -8.66 -2.29 -0.34
C TRP A 517 -9.86 -1.66 -1.04
N GLY A 518 -9.61 -0.92 -2.12
CA GLY A 518 -10.69 -0.38 -2.94
C GLY A 518 -11.61 -1.46 -3.49
N GLU A 519 -11.05 -2.55 -4.02
CA GLU A 519 -11.82 -3.70 -4.46
C GLU A 519 -12.59 -4.38 -3.31
N ARG A 520 -12.00 -4.50 -2.11
CA ARG A 520 -12.69 -5.11 -0.95
C ARG A 520 -13.84 -4.25 -0.44
N VAL A 521 -13.66 -2.93 -0.38
CA VAL A 521 -14.71 -1.96 -0.04
C VAL A 521 -15.86 -2.05 -1.03
N HIS A 522 -15.55 -2.05 -2.34
CA HIS A 522 -16.55 -2.16 -3.39
C HIS A 522 -17.29 -3.50 -3.34
N ALA A 523 -16.57 -4.62 -3.19
CA ALA A 523 -17.16 -5.95 -3.12
C ALA A 523 -18.09 -6.14 -1.92
N ARG A 524 -17.91 -5.37 -0.84
CA ARG A 524 -18.81 -5.34 0.32
C ARG A 524 -19.98 -4.36 0.18
N GLY A 525 -20.04 -3.59 -0.90
CA GLY A 525 -21.11 -2.62 -1.15
C GLY A 525 -21.07 -1.39 -0.24
N VAL A 526 -19.95 -1.15 0.46
CA VAL A 526 -19.78 -0.02 1.38
C VAL A 526 -19.00 1.14 0.76
N GLY A 527 -18.88 1.10 -0.57
CA GLY A 527 -18.27 2.12 -1.41
C GLY A 527 -18.39 1.79 -2.90
N PRO A 528 -18.22 2.78 -3.78
CA PRO A 528 -18.25 2.56 -5.22
C PRO A 528 -17.00 1.80 -5.68
N ALA A 529 -16.96 1.45 -6.97
CA ALA A 529 -15.75 0.90 -7.56
C ALA A 529 -14.57 1.89 -7.39
N PRO A 530 -13.35 1.41 -7.09
CA PRO A 530 -12.21 2.29 -6.91
C PRO A 530 -11.90 3.08 -8.19
N ILE A 531 -11.43 4.31 -8.03
CA ILE A 531 -11.06 5.21 -9.14
C ILE A 531 -9.54 5.29 -9.17
N PRO A 532 -8.83 4.51 -10.01
CA PRO A 532 -7.38 4.62 -10.14
C PRO A 532 -6.99 6.09 -10.38
N VAL A 533 -5.91 6.54 -9.77
CA VAL A 533 -5.50 7.96 -9.85
C VAL A 533 -5.33 8.44 -11.29
N GLU A 534 -4.88 7.57 -12.19
CA GLU A 534 -4.72 7.86 -13.63
C GLU A 534 -6.06 8.11 -14.34
N GLU A 535 -7.15 7.61 -13.77
CA GLU A 535 -8.49 7.73 -14.31
C GLU A 535 -9.35 8.71 -13.50
N PHE A 536 -8.75 9.45 -12.57
CA PHE A 536 -9.46 10.40 -11.73
C PHE A 536 -10.04 11.55 -12.55
N SER A 537 -11.37 11.64 -12.60
CA SER A 537 -12.11 12.63 -13.39
C SER A 537 -13.31 13.16 -12.61
N LEU A 538 -13.84 14.30 -13.08
CA LEU A 538 -15.01 14.95 -12.50
C LEU A 538 -16.22 14.01 -12.48
N ASP A 539 -16.56 13.41 -13.62
CA ASP A 539 -17.73 12.53 -13.75
C ASP A 539 -17.65 11.35 -12.78
N LYS A 540 -16.48 10.69 -12.70
CA LYS A 540 -16.29 9.55 -11.80
C LYS A 540 -16.39 9.94 -10.33
N LEU A 541 -15.86 11.09 -9.94
CA LEU A 541 -15.96 11.56 -8.57
C LEU A 541 -17.41 11.94 -8.21
N VAL A 542 -18.12 12.62 -9.11
CA VAL A 542 -19.54 12.95 -8.93
C VAL A 542 -20.38 11.69 -8.78
N ASP A 543 -20.18 10.69 -9.63
CA ASP A 543 -20.89 9.41 -9.54
C ASP A 543 -20.56 8.66 -8.24
N ALA A 544 -19.30 8.68 -7.82
CA ALA A 544 -18.87 8.09 -6.56
C ALA A 544 -19.50 8.79 -5.34
N ILE A 545 -19.56 10.12 -5.33
CA ILE A 545 -20.23 10.89 -4.27
C ILE A 545 -21.72 10.54 -4.22
N ARG A 546 -22.41 10.55 -5.36
CA ARG A 546 -23.83 10.19 -5.44
C ARG A 546 -24.08 8.77 -4.95
N PHE A 547 -23.22 7.82 -5.31
CA PHE A 547 -23.29 6.45 -4.81
C PHE A 547 -23.16 6.40 -3.28
N MET A 548 -22.14 7.05 -2.72
CA MET A 548 -21.89 7.07 -1.28
C MET A 548 -23.03 7.70 -0.48
N LEU A 549 -23.77 8.63 -1.08
CA LEU A 549 -24.91 9.31 -0.45
C LEU A 549 -26.27 8.63 -0.73
N ASP A 550 -26.29 7.56 -1.53
CA ASP A 550 -27.52 6.78 -1.72
C ASP A 550 -27.91 6.12 -0.38
N PRO A 551 -29.15 6.34 0.13
CA PRO A 551 -29.61 5.75 1.39
C PRO A 551 -29.50 4.22 1.48
N LYS A 552 -29.42 3.52 0.33
CA LYS A 552 -29.23 2.06 0.28
C LYS A 552 -27.79 1.63 0.57
N VAL A 553 -26.82 2.53 0.39
CA VAL A 553 -25.43 2.32 0.80
C VAL A 553 -25.37 2.58 2.30
N SER A 554 -26.04 1.69 3.04
CA SER A 554 -26.14 1.78 4.49
C SER A 554 -24.76 1.59 5.09
N PRO A 555 -24.35 2.42 6.04
CA PRO A 555 -23.09 2.25 6.71
C PRO A 555 -23.15 1.01 7.61
N VAL A 556 -22.50 -0.07 7.18
CA VAL A 556 -22.29 -1.25 8.02
C VAL A 556 -21.16 -0.92 8.99
N SER A 557 -21.41 -1.02 10.30
CA SER A 557 -20.34 -0.89 11.30
C SER A 557 -19.47 -2.17 11.28
N PHE A 558 -18.15 -2.02 11.12
CA PHE A 558 -17.18 -3.12 10.93
C PHE A 558 -16.30 -3.43 12.15
#